data_AF-A0A6A1Q320-F1
#
_entry.id   AF-A0A6A1Q320-F1
#
_cell.length_a   1.000
_cell.length_b   1.000
_cell.length_c   1.000
_cell.angle_alpha   90.00
_cell.angle_beta   90.00
_cell.angle_gamma   90.00
#
_symmetry.space_group_name_H-M   'P 1'
#
loop_
_entity.id
_entity.type
_entity.pdbx_description
1 polymer ?
#
loop_
_entity_poly.entity_id
_entity_poly.type
_entity_poly.pdbx_seq_one_letter_code
_entity_poly.pdbx_strand_id
1 'polypeptide(L)' 'VVALGDVPDGTVVTVMAGNDENYSAELRNASAVMKNQVARFNDLRFVGRSGRGKSFTLTITVFTNPTQVATYHRAIK' A
#
# COMPACT_ATOMS: atom_id res chain seq x y z
N VAL A 1 -1.95 -6.94 -3.54
CA VAL A 1 -0.80 -6.61 -4.41
C VAL A 1 -0.39 -7.87 -5.13
N VAL A 2 -0.19 -7.82 -6.44
CA VAL A 2 0.26 -8.95 -7.26
C VAL A 2 1.65 -8.60 -7.80
N ALA A 3 2.62 -9.48 -7.62
CA ALA A 3 3.95 -9.35 -8.19
C ALA A 3 4.02 -10.10 -9.53
N LEU A 4 4.50 -9.44 -10.58
CA LEU A 4 4.68 -10.06 -11.90
C LEU A 4 6.02 -10.80 -12.03
N GLY A 5 7.06 -10.32 -11.34
CA GLY A 5 8.33 -11.03 -11.18
C GLY A 5 8.35 -11.80 -9.86
N ASP A 6 9.36 -12.66 -9.69
CA ASP A 6 9.49 -13.50 -8.49
C ASP A 6 9.75 -12.67 -7.23
N VAL A 7 8.94 -12.92 -6.20
CA VAL A 7 9.07 -12.29 -4.88
C VAL A 7 8.91 -13.40 -3.87
N PRO A 8 9.93 -13.68 -3.03
CA PRO A 8 9.86 -14.80 -2.10
C PRO A 8 8.63 -14.73 -1.19
N ASP A 9 7.98 -15.88 -0.98
CA ASP A 9 6.96 -16.04 0.04
C ASP A 9 7.49 -15.57 1.40
N GLY A 10 6.65 -14.91 2.19
CA GLY A 10 7.07 -14.28 3.45
C GLY A 10 7.54 -12.84 3.30
N THR A 11 7.79 -12.34 2.09
CA THR A 11 8.14 -10.94 1.87
C THR A 11 7.02 -10.02 2.35
N VAL A 12 7.34 -9.10 3.26
CA VAL A 12 6.36 -8.13 3.77
C VAL A 12 6.03 -7.12 2.69
N VAL A 13 4.75 -6.73 2.63
CA VAL A 13 4.26 -5.65 1.78
C VAL A 13 3.46 -4.69 2.65
N THR A 14 3.78 -3.40 2.61
CA THR A 14 2.99 -2.37 3.28
C THR A 14 2.36 -1.40 2.28
N VAL A 15 1.30 -0.73 2.72
CA VAL A 15 0.67 0.37 1.99
C VAL A 15 0.69 1.61 2.89
N MET A 16 1.08 2.74 2.31
CA MET A 16 0.87 4.07 2.88
C MET A 16 -0.09 4.84 1.99
N ALA A 17 -0.83 5.79 2.56
CA ALA A 17 -1.74 6.67 1.83
C ALA A 17 -1.42 8.12 2.16
N GLY A 18 -1.33 8.97 1.15
CA GLY A 18 -1.02 10.38 1.36
C GLY A 18 -1.34 11.28 0.18
N ASN A 19 -1.47 12.57 0.46
CA ASN A 19 -1.58 13.65 -0.52
C ASN A 19 -1.14 14.99 0.10
N ASP A 20 -1.51 16.10 -0.54
CA ASP A 20 -1.17 17.47 -0.14
C ASP A 20 -1.89 17.97 1.11
N GLU A 21 -3.04 17.38 1.48
CA GLU A 21 -3.75 17.73 2.73
C GLU A 21 -3.36 16.82 3.91
N ASN A 22 -3.12 15.55 3.62
CA ASN A 22 -2.76 14.58 4.61
C ASN A 22 -1.60 13.74 4.08
N TYR A 23 -0.38 14.14 4.44
CA TYR A 23 0.86 13.54 3.96
C TYR A 23 0.96 12.04 4.29
N SER A 24 0.45 11.63 5.45
CA SER A 24 0.49 10.25 5.92
C SER A 24 -0.78 9.92 6.70
N ALA A 25 -1.80 9.45 5.97
CA ALA A 25 -3.09 9.16 6.54
C ALA A 25 -3.06 7.90 7.43
N GLU A 26 -3.86 7.91 8.49
CA GLU A 26 -4.04 6.74 9.34
C GLU A 26 -4.70 5.60 8.56
N LEU A 27 -4.07 4.43 8.60
CA LEU A 27 -4.56 3.18 8.02
C LEU A 27 -4.63 2.10 9.10
N ARG A 28 -5.54 1.15 8.95
CA ARG A 28 -5.55 -0.10 9.73
C ARG A 28 -5.29 -1.29 8.83
N ASN A 29 -4.56 -2.28 9.34
CA ASN A 29 -4.19 -3.51 8.63
C ASN A 29 -3.44 -3.22 7.31
N ALA A 30 -2.54 -2.24 7.34
CA ALA A 30 -1.77 -1.75 6.19
C ALA A 30 -0.49 -2.57 5.90
N SER A 31 -0.41 -3.79 6.42
CA SER A 31 0.66 -4.75 6.16
C SER A 31 0.06 -6.08 5.74
N ALA A 32 0.70 -6.74 4.78
CA ALA A 32 0.39 -8.08 4.33
C ALA A 32 1.69 -8.82 4.02
N VAL A 33 1.58 -10.14 3.84
CA VAL A 33 2.70 -11.00 3.48
C VAL A 33 2.49 -11.55 2.08
N MET A 34 3.52 -11.51 1.24
CA MET A 34 3.53 -12.12 -0.08
C MET A 34 3.41 -13.64 0.06
N LYS A 35 2.48 -14.23 -0.69
CA LYS A 35 2.35 -15.68 -0.84
C LYS A 35 1.91 -16.02 -2.26
N ASN A 36 2.63 -16.91 -2.94
CA ASN A 36 2.39 -17.27 -4.34
C ASN A 36 2.19 -16.02 -5.21
N GLN A 37 3.13 -15.07 -5.12
CA GLN A 37 3.10 -13.80 -5.87
C GLN A 37 1.93 -12.86 -5.56
N VAL A 38 1.15 -13.13 -4.51
CA VAL A 38 0.04 -12.27 -4.06
C VAL A 38 0.18 -11.90 -2.59
N ALA A 39 0.25 -10.61 -2.28
CA ALA A 39 0.08 -10.09 -0.93
C ALA A 39 -1.38 -9.64 -0.74
N ARG A 40 -2.14 -10.43 0.03
CA ARG A 40 -3.55 -10.17 0.34
C ARG A 40 -3.66 -9.41 1.66
N PHE A 41 -4.10 -8.17 1.60
CA PHE A 41 -4.43 -7.38 2.78
C PHE A 41 -5.79 -7.84 3.30
N ASN A 42 -5.84 -8.24 4.57
CA ASN A 42 -7.08 -8.64 5.22
C ASN A 42 -7.66 -7.42 5.94
N ASP A 43 -8.84 -6.96 5.50
CA ASP A 43 -9.55 -5.85 6.13
C ASP A 43 -8.71 -4.55 6.21
N LEU A 44 -8.05 -4.18 5.10
CA LEU A 44 -7.37 -2.90 4.97
C LEU A 44 -8.39 -1.77 5.06
N ARG A 45 -8.16 -0.79 5.94
CA ARG A 45 -9.05 0.37 6.12
C ARG A 45 -8.30 1.69 6.05
N PHE A 46 -8.97 2.67 5.48
CA PHE A 46 -8.57 4.07 5.47
C PHE A 46 -9.32 4.79 6.61
N VAL A 47 -8.59 5.20 7.64
CA VAL A 47 -9.15 5.91 8.80
C VAL A 47 -9.03 7.42 8.60
N GLY A 48 -7.86 7.87 8.12
CA GLY A 48 -7.64 9.27 7.75
C GLY A 48 -8.45 9.68 6.52
N ARG A 49 -8.85 10.96 6.46
CA ARG A 49 -9.60 11.54 5.33
C ARG A 49 -8.65 12.14 4.30
N SER A 50 -8.99 11.98 3.02
CA SER A 50 -8.21 12.49 1.89
C SER A 50 -8.44 13.97 1.58
N GLY A 51 -9.50 14.57 2.13
CA GLY A 51 -9.89 15.95 1.84
C GLY A 51 -11.13 16.06 0.94
N ARG A 52 -11.72 17.26 0.87
CA ARG A 52 -12.90 17.49 0.03
C ARG A 52 -12.50 17.46 -1.45
N GLY A 53 -12.96 16.44 -2.17
CA GLY A 53 -12.73 16.33 -3.62
C GLY A 53 -11.30 15.92 -3.98
N LYS A 54 -10.48 15.51 -3.01
CA LYS A 54 -9.12 15.02 -3.21
C LYS A 54 -9.07 13.51 -3.07
N SER A 55 -7.99 12.91 -3.54
CA SER A 55 -7.76 11.47 -3.43
C SER A 55 -6.40 11.22 -2.83
N PHE A 56 -6.27 10.12 -2.11
CA PHE A 56 -4.97 9.60 -1.71
C PHE A 56 -4.22 9.03 -2.91
N THR A 57 -2.91 9.22 -2.89
CA THR A 57 -1.96 8.37 -3.60
C THR A 57 -1.53 7.27 -2.64
N LEU A 58 -1.51 6.03 -3.11
CA LEU A 58 -1.02 4.90 -2.33
C LEU A 58 0.43 4.60 -2.69
N THR A 59 1.28 4.50 -1.68
CA THR A 59 2.67 4.02 -1.83
C THR A 59 2.72 2.59 -1.31
N ILE A 60 3.02 1.65 -2.19
CA ILE A 60 3.12 0.23 -1.89
C ILE A 60 4.61 -0.11 -1.78
N THR A 61 5.05 -0.57 -0.62
CA THR A 61 6.44 -0.96 -0.39
C THR A 61 6.51 -2.48 -0.29
N VAL A 62 7.30 -3.11 -1.16
CA VAL A 62 7.60 -4.55 -1.13
C VAL A 62 9.01 -4.72 -0.60
N PHE A 63 9.15 -5.32 0.59
CA PHE A 63 10.42 -5.41 1.33
C PHE A 63 11.34 -6.54 0.82
N THR A 64 11.61 -6.56 -0.49
CA THR A 64 12.71 -7.35 -1.07
C THR A 64 14.06 -6.71 -0.72
N ASN A 65 15.16 -7.35 -1.12
CA ASN A 65 16.50 -6.77 -1.03
C ASN A 65 17.14 -6.70 -2.44
N PRO A 66 17.21 -5.51 -3.07
CA PRO A 66 16.79 -4.21 -2.56
C PRO A 66 15.26 -4.03 -2.50
N THR A 67 14.78 -3.11 -1.66
CA THR A 67 13.36 -2.78 -1.51
C THR A 67 12.79 -2.23 -2.82
N GLN A 68 11.57 -2.63 -3.17
CA GLN A 68 10.85 -2.11 -4.32
C GLN A 68 9.67 -1.25 -3.87
N VAL A 69 9.38 -0.18 -4.61
CA VAL A 69 8.26 0.74 -4.33
C VAL A 69 7.43 0.92 -5.58
N ALA A 70 6.11 0.79 -5.45
CA ALA A 70 5.14 1.08 -6.50
C ALA A 70 4.12 2.10 -6.00
N THR A 71 3.61 2.93 -6.91
CA THR A 71 2.69 4.02 -6.57
C THR A 71 1.39 3.89 -7.34
N TYR A 72 0.26 3.98 -6.64
CA TYR A 72 -1.07 4.07 -7.25
C TYR A 72 -1.66 5.47 -7.02
N HIS A 73 -1.54 6.31 -8.04
CA HIS A 73 -1.96 7.71 -7.99
C HIS A 73 -3.48 7.87 -8.00
N ARG A 74 -3.99 8.82 -7.19
CA ARG A 74 -5.42 9.19 -7.11
C ARG A 74 -6.33 7.97 -6.94
N ALA A 75 -5.94 7.05 -6.07
CA ALA A 75 -6.54 5.72 -5.95
C ALA A 75 -7.91 5.73 -5.26
N ILE A 76 -8.10 6.59 -4.25
CA ILE A 76 -9.30 6.58 -3.40
C ILE A 76 -9.54 7.96 -2.78
N LYS A 77 -10.80 8.37 -2.67
CA LYS A 77 -11.25 9.58 -1.98
C LYS A 77 -11.80 9.22 -0.61
#